data_AF-A0A6J1Q1B8-F1
#
_entry.id   AF-A0A6J1Q1B8-F1
#
_cell.length_a   1.000
_cell.length_b   1.000
_cell.length_c   1.000
_cell.angle_alpha   90.00
_cell.angle_beta   90.00
_cell.angle_gamma   90.00
#
_symmetry.space_group_name_H-M   'P 1'
#
loop_
_entity.id
_entity.type
_entity.pdbx_description
1 polymer ?
#
loop_
_entity_poly.entity_id
_entity_poly.type
_entity_poly.pdbx_seq_one_letter_code
_entity_poly.pdbx_strand_id
1 'polypeptide(L)'
;IILVSEEDFECGLLGFINCLRKEPGGEIIKGVFIQDDKAPTFSLQEPLFAKQLQLDLPINVIRSGNVWGSYRHLPLPSLESKLVQRVYVAQMVQGDMSTLCWAQSRMSCINHENLVNVIYTSVNFRDIMVATGRLNAETIAPYKRGNDCFIGLEFVGFNTHKQRLMGLCSHG
;
A
#
# COMPACT_ATOMS: atom_id res chain seq x y z
N ILE A 1 17.89 13.85 -28.67
CA ILE A 1 17.78 12.39 -28.87
C ILE A 1 16.34 11.99 -28.56
N ILE A 2 15.68 11.21 -29.42
CA ILE A 2 14.30 10.75 -29.20
C ILE A 2 14.33 9.24 -28.99
N LEU A 3 13.84 8.80 -27.83
CA LEU A 3 13.65 7.40 -27.52
C LEU A 3 12.17 7.07 -27.69
N VAL A 4 11.88 6.02 -28.45
CA VAL A 4 10.52 5.65 -28.83
C VAL A 4 10.21 4.25 -28.31
N SER A 5 9.03 4.08 -27.74
CA SER A 5 8.44 2.78 -27.39
C SER A 5 7.13 2.64 -28.15
N GLU A 6 6.99 1.59 -28.94
CA GLU A 6 5.80 1.26 -29.72
C GLU A 6 5.28 -0.11 -29.31
N GLU A 7 3.96 -0.26 -29.25
CA GLU A 7 3.26 -1.54 -29.04
C GLU A 7 3.61 -2.31 -27.75
N ASP A 8 4.42 -1.72 -26.87
CA ASP A 8 4.90 -2.33 -25.63
C ASP A 8 4.43 -1.55 -24.39
N PHE A 9 3.53 -2.18 -23.63
CA PHE A 9 3.03 -1.66 -22.36
C PHE A 9 3.93 -2.01 -21.17
N GLU A 10 4.87 -2.94 -21.33
CA GLU A 10 5.82 -3.41 -20.32
C GLU A 10 7.21 -2.81 -20.53
N CYS A 11 7.29 -1.67 -21.22
CA CYS A 11 8.55 -0.99 -21.48
C CYS A 11 9.01 -0.13 -20.28
N GLY A 12 10.19 -0.44 -19.73
CA GLY A 12 10.85 0.34 -18.68
C GLY A 12 11.39 1.71 -19.12
N LEU A 13 11.08 2.17 -20.34
CA LEU A 13 11.62 3.40 -20.94
C LEU A 13 11.32 4.65 -20.10
N LEU A 14 10.19 4.70 -19.37
CA LEU A 14 9.87 5.82 -18.49
C LEU A 14 10.93 5.98 -17.37
N GLY A 15 11.28 4.86 -16.72
CA GLY A 15 12.33 4.83 -15.71
C GLY A 15 13.69 5.18 -16.31
N PHE A 16 13.99 4.63 -17.48
CA PHE A 16 15.26 4.87 -18.18
C PHE A 16 15.45 6.36 -18.55
N ILE A 17 14.42 7.01 -19.10
CA ILE A 17 14.45 8.45 -19.42
C ILE A 17 14.64 9.29 -18.15
N ASN A 18 13.96 8.93 -17.06
CA ASN A 18 14.13 9.63 -15.79
C ASN A 18 15.58 9.56 -15.26
N CYS A 19 16.30 8.48 -15.54
CA CYS A 19 17.73 8.38 -15.23
C CYS A 19 18.57 9.22 -16.19
N LEU A 20 18.42 9.03 -17.50
CA LEU A 20 19.24 9.73 -18.50
C LEU A 20 19.12 11.25 -18.43
N ARG A 21 17.94 11.77 -18.08
CA ARG A 21 17.72 13.21 -17.92
C ARG A 21 18.47 13.84 -16.74
N LYS A 22 19.01 13.03 -15.83
CA LYS A 22 19.87 13.49 -14.72
C LYS A 22 21.36 13.47 -15.07
N GLU A 23 21.73 12.90 -16.22
CA GLU A 23 23.11 12.88 -16.69
C GLU A 23 23.47 14.19 -17.43
N PRO A 24 24.77 14.54 -17.54
CA PRO A 24 25.20 15.69 -18.35
C PRO A 24 24.73 15.56 -19.80
N GLY A 25 24.03 16.58 -20.33
CA GLY A 25 23.44 16.54 -21.67
C GLY A 25 22.11 15.77 -21.73
N GLY A 26 21.55 15.35 -20.61
CA GLY A 26 20.28 14.63 -20.55
C GLY A 26 19.05 15.48 -20.90
N GLU A 27 19.17 16.80 -20.89
CA GLU A 27 18.08 17.73 -21.14
C GLU A 27 17.48 17.60 -22.55
N ILE A 28 18.28 17.21 -23.54
CA ILE A 28 17.90 17.02 -24.95
C ILE A 28 17.19 15.68 -25.23
N ILE A 29 17.02 14.84 -24.21
CA ILE A 29 16.41 13.52 -24.33
C ILE A 29 14.90 13.63 -24.18
N LYS A 30 14.18 13.12 -25.18
CA LYS A 30 12.71 13.07 -25.23
C LYS A 30 12.25 11.63 -25.35
N GLY A 31 11.19 11.30 -24.62
CA GLY A 31 10.48 10.03 -24.74
C GLY A 31 9.19 10.18 -25.52
N VAL A 32 8.94 9.23 -26.42
CA VAL A 32 7.65 9.04 -27.08
C VAL A 32 7.17 7.63 -26.79
N PHE A 33 6.03 7.52 -26.11
CA PHE A 33 5.40 6.26 -25.72
C PHE A 33 4.10 6.12 -26.51
N ILE A 34 4.07 5.19 -27.45
CA ILE A 34 2.93 4.92 -28.31
C ILE A 34 2.20 3.71 -27.75
N GLN A 35 1.18 3.98 -26.94
CA GLN A 35 0.34 2.99 -26.26
C GLN A 35 -1.05 2.88 -26.89
N ASP A 36 -1.32 3.62 -27.96
CA ASP A 36 -2.53 3.49 -28.76
C ASP A 36 -2.23 2.50 -29.89
N ASP A 37 -2.93 1.35 -29.89
CA ASP A 37 -2.80 0.30 -30.91
C ASP A 37 -3.27 0.76 -32.30
N LYS A 38 -4.01 1.87 -32.36
CA LYS A 38 -4.50 2.48 -33.60
C LYS A 38 -3.66 3.66 -34.06
N ALA A 39 -2.66 4.08 -33.29
CA ALA A 39 -1.76 5.13 -33.73
C ALA A 39 -0.91 4.65 -34.91
N PRO A 40 -0.58 5.54 -35.87
CA PRO A 40 0.37 5.21 -36.92
C PRO A 40 1.76 4.92 -36.31
N THR A 41 2.57 4.15 -37.02
CA THR A 41 3.98 3.97 -36.68
C THR A 41 4.68 5.32 -36.60
N PHE A 42 5.59 5.45 -35.64
CA PHE A 42 6.34 6.66 -35.35
C PHE A 42 7.08 7.15 -36.58
N SER A 43 6.83 8.42 -36.89
CA SER A 43 7.51 9.12 -37.95
C SER A 43 7.61 10.60 -37.61
N LEU A 44 8.76 11.20 -37.91
CA LEU A 44 8.95 12.65 -37.76
C LEU A 44 8.17 13.44 -38.82
N GLN A 45 7.79 12.80 -39.93
CA GLN A 45 6.97 13.42 -40.99
C GLN A 45 5.48 13.34 -40.67
N GLU A 46 5.08 12.44 -39.78
CA GLU A 46 3.68 12.27 -39.39
C GLU A 46 3.22 13.46 -38.52
N PRO A 47 2.21 14.24 -38.94
CA PRO A 47 1.78 15.44 -38.23
C PRO A 47 1.40 15.20 -36.76
N LEU A 48 0.89 14.01 -36.43
CA LEU A 48 0.53 13.62 -35.07
C LEU A 48 1.73 13.74 -34.11
N PHE A 49 2.88 13.17 -34.49
CA PHE A 49 4.09 13.16 -33.68
C PHE A 49 4.88 14.46 -33.81
N ALA A 50 4.96 15.02 -35.03
CA ALA A 50 5.69 16.25 -35.29
C ALA A 50 5.16 17.42 -34.45
N LYS A 51 3.84 17.60 -34.40
CA LYS A 51 3.20 18.65 -33.58
C LYS A 51 3.48 18.48 -32.10
N GLN A 52 3.45 17.24 -31.59
CA GLN A 52 3.71 16.96 -30.19
C GLN A 52 5.18 17.23 -29.83
N LEU A 53 6.13 16.82 -30.68
CA LEU A 53 7.56 16.99 -30.44
C LEU A 53 8.01 18.47 -30.48
N GLN A 54 7.26 19.33 -31.19
CA GLN A 54 7.45 20.79 -31.18
C GLN A 54 7.18 21.42 -29.81
N LEU A 55 6.39 20.79 -28.94
CA LEU A 55 6.16 21.26 -27.57
C LEU A 55 7.38 21.07 -26.66
N ASP A 56 8.41 20.38 -27.15
CA ASP A 56 9.69 20.15 -26.44
C ASP A 56 9.53 19.45 -25.07
N LEU A 57 8.46 18.66 -24.92
CA LEU A 57 8.20 17.95 -23.68
C LEU A 57 9.12 16.73 -23.55
N PRO A 58 9.62 16.46 -22.34
CA PRO A 58 10.55 15.36 -22.11
C PRO A 58 9.90 13.97 -22.16
N ILE A 59 8.60 13.89 -21.83
CA ILE A 59 7.82 12.65 -21.78
C ILE A 59 6.52 12.90 -22.53
N ASN A 60 6.31 12.15 -23.61
CA ASN A 60 5.13 12.23 -24.45
C ASN A 60 4.49 10.85 -24.54
N VAL A 61 3.31 10.69 -23.97
CA VAL A 61 2.56 9.42 -23.98
C VAL A 61 1.31 9.63 -24.79
N ILE A 62 1.09 8.85 -25.83
CA ILE A 62 -0.17 8.82 -26.57
C ILE A 62 -0.96 7.56 -26.18
N ARG A 63 -2.23 7.74 -25.83
CA ARG A 63 -3.17 6.67 -25.47
C ARG A 63 -4.37 6.68 -26.42
N SER A 64 -5.15 5.59 -26.33
CA SER A 64 -6.36 5.34 -27.10
C SER A 64 -7.17 6.60 -27.39
N GLY A 65 -7.41 6.85 -28.67
CA GLY A 65 -8.13 8.02 -29.15
C GLY A 65 -7.23 9.21 -29.45
N ASN A 66 -5.94 8.97 -29.73
CA ASN A 66 -4.94 10.00 -30.03
C ASN A 66 -4.80 11.08 -28.93
N VAL A 67 -4.91 10.66 -27.66
CA VAL A 67 -4.83 11.57 -26.52
C VAL A 67 -3.41 11.61 -25.99
N TRP A 68 -2.78 12.79 -26.07
CA TRP A 68 -1.44 13.05 -25.54
C TRP A 68 -1.46 13.33 -24.04
N GLY A 69 -0.42 12.90 -23.35
CA GLY A 69 -0.24 13.13 -21.93
C GLY A 69 1.16 12.77 -21.43
N SER A 70 1.28 12.68 -20.11
CA SER A 70 2.50 12.27 -19.41
C SER A 70 2.12 11.54 -18.12
N TYR A 71 3.01 10.68 -17.62
CA TYR A 71 2.86 10.09 -16.30
C TYR A 71 3.21 11.13 -15.23
N ARG A 72 2.30 11.34 -14.28
CA ARG A 72 2.46 12.29 -13.19
C ARG A 72 2.18 11.61 -11.86
N HIS A 73 2.98 11.97 -10.85
CA HIS A 73 2.71 11.59 -9.48
C HIS A 73 1.60 12.48 -8.95
N LEU A 74 0.53 11.85 -8.45
CA LEU A 74 -0.53 12.52 -7.73
C LEU A 74 -0.44 12.11 -6.25
N PRO A 75 -0.66 13.03 -5.30
CA PRO A 75 -0.71 12.68 -3.90
C PRO A 75 -1.84 11.68 -3.66
N LEU A 76 -1.55 10.62 -2.91
CA LEU A 76 -2.59 9.71 -2.44
C LEU A 76 -3.44 10.45 -1.39
N PRO A 77 -4.76 10.21 -1.35
CA PRO A 77 -5.60 10.75 -0.29
C PRO A 77 -5.14 10.21 1.07
N SER A 78 -5.46 10.95 2.13
CA SER A 78 -5.24 10.50 3.50
C SER A 78 -5.95 9.16 3.73
N LEU A 79 -5.35 8.33 4.58
CA LEU A 79 -5.96 7.07 5.00
C LEU A 79 -7.24 7.37 5.80
N GLU A 80 -8.35 6.79 5.36
CA GLU A 80 -9.63 6.89 6.03
C GLU A 80 -9.95 5.59 6.77
N SER A 81 -10.52 5.73 7.97
CA SER A 81 -11.03 4.61 8.75
C SER A 81 -12.21 3.95 8.03
N LYS A 82 -12.18 2.62 7.95
CA LYS A 82 -13.27 1.82 7.36
C LYS A 82 -13.97 0.98 8.40
N LEU A 83 -15.28 0.85 8.27
CA LEU A 83 -16.05 -0.09 9.07
C LEU A 83 -15.71 -1.52 8.62
N VAL A 84 -15.16 -2.32 9.54
CA VAL A 84 -14.81 -3.71 9.32
C VAL A 84 -15.28 -4.56 10.51
N GLN A 85 -15.59 -5.83 10.25
CA GLN A 85 -16.16 -6.71 11.27
C GLN A 85 -15.15 -7.25 12.29
N ARG A 86 -13.86 -7.32 11.92
CA ARG A 86 -12.82 -7.96 12.71
C ARG A 86 -11.66 -6.99 12.90
N VAL A 87 -11.47 -6.56 14.13
CA VAL A 87 -10.45 -5.60 14.53
C VAL A 87 -9.75 -6.08 15.79
N TYR A 88 -8.55 -5.55 16.01
CA TYR A 88 -7.81 -5.64 17.26
C TYR A 88 -7.17 -4.28 17.56
N VAL A 89 -6.74 -4.06 18.79
CA VAL A 89 -6.06 -2.81 19.18
C VAL A 89 -4.58 -2.92 18.79
N ALA A 90 -4.10 -2.01 17.95
CA ALA A 90 -2.69 -1.90 17.59
C ALA A 90 -2.10 -0.61 18.17
N GLN A 91 -0.78 -0.59 18.31
CA GLN A 91 -0.02 0.61 18.63
C GLN A 91 0.99 0.85 17.50
N MET A 92 0.87 1.98 16.81
CA MET A 92 1.74 2.26 15.66
C MET A 92 3.17 2.63 16.09
N VAL A 93 3.31 3.27 17.25
CA VAL A 93 4.60 3.68 17.81
C VAL A 93 4.69 3.20 19.26
N GLN A 94 5.58 2.25 19.52
CA GLN A 94 5.79 1.71 20.86
C GLN A 94 6.19 2.82 21.84
N GLY A 95 5.56 2.86 23.02
CA GLY A 95 5.79 3.89 24.03
C GLY A 95 4.94 5.16 23.86
N ASP A 96 4.33 5.37 22.69
CA ASP A 96 3.40 6.47 22.45
C ASP A 96 1.95 5.96 22.41
N MET A 97 1.24 6.13 23.53
CA MET A 97 -0.15 5.69 23.66
C MET A 97 -1.13 6.52 22.81
N SER A 98 -0.73 7.68 22.29
CA SER A 98 -1.57 8.46 21.37
C SER A 98 -1.76 7.76 20.01
N THR A 99 -0.91 6.78 19.73
CA THR A 99 -0.94 5.99 18.48
C THR A 99 -1.73 4.69 18.59
N LEU A 100 -2.44 4.48 19.71
CA LEU A 100 -3.35 3.35 19.86
C LEU A 100 -4.54 3.51 18.89
N CYS A 101 -4.79 2.48 18.08
CA CYS A 101 -5.85 2.50 17.09
C CYS A 101 -6.45 1.11 16.86
N TRP A 102 -7.59 1.06 16.18
CA TRP A 102 -8.17 -0.19 15.70
C TRP A 102 -7.53 -0.58 14.37
N ALA A 103 -6.93 -1.76 14.31
CA ALA A 103 -6.38 -2.34 13.10
C ALA A 103 -7.24 -3.51 12.61
N GLN A 104 -7.39 -3.62 11.29
CA GLN A 104 -8.11 -4.74 10.69
C GLN A 104 -7.31 -6.04 10.90
N SER A 105 -7.99 -7.06 11.41
CA SER A 105 -7.42 -8.38 11.56
C SER A 105 -7.28 -9.09 10.20
N ARG A 106 -6.11 -9.67 9.90
CA ARG A 106 -5.84 -10.42 8.66
C ARG A 106 -6.26 -11.89 8.73
N MET A 107 -7.15 -12.26 9.66
CA MET A 107 -7.61 -13.64 9.88
C MET A 107 -8.39 -14.21 8.67
N SER A 108 -7.67 -14.67 7.66
CA SER A 108 -8.22 -15.29 6.45
C SER A 108 -8.24 -16.83 6.50
N CYS A 109 -7.73 -17.47 7.57
CA CYS A 109 -7.55 -18.93 7.61
C CYS A 109 -7.73 -19.57 9.01
N ILE A 110 -8.56 -19.00 9.88
CA ILE A 110 -8.88 -19.65 11.17
C ILE A 110 -10.11 -20.53 10.99
N ASN A 111 -10.03 -21.78 11.46
CA ASN A 111 -11.18 -22.68 11.60
C ASN A 111 -12.33 -21.93 12.29
N HIS A 112 -13.44 -21.75 11.56
CA HIS A 112 -14.60 -20.98 12.02
C HIS A 112 -15.14 -21.45 13.37
N GLU A 113 -14.91 -22.72 13.73
CA GLU A 113 -15.38 -23.36 14.96
C GLU A 113 -14.81 -22.74 16.25
N ASN A 114 -13.61 -22.16 16.20
CA ASN A 114 -12.95 -21.59 17.39
C ASN A 114 -13.05 -20.05 17.49
N LEU A 115 -13.94 -19.43 16.70
CA LEU A 115 -14.13 -17.98 16.74
C LEU A 115 -14.98 -17.56 17.94
N VAL A 116 -14.51 -16.53 18.64
CA VAL A 116 -15.23 -15.89 19.73
C VAL A 116 -15.56 -14.46 19.34
N ASN A 117 -16.85 -14.10 19.41
CA ASN A 117 -17.28 -12.72 19.36
C ASN A 117 -17.07 -12.08 20.74
N VAL A 118 -15.97 -11.33 20.87
CA VAL A 118 -15.58 -10.68 22.12
C VAL A 118 -16.52 -9.50 22.41
N ILE A 119 -17.08 -9.48 23.62
CA ILE A 119 -17.94 -8.39 24.12
C ILE A 119 -17.15 -7.48 25.06
N TYR A 120 -16.33 -8.07 25.94
CA TYR A 120 -15.40 -7.33 26.78
C TYR A 120 -14.03 -7.99 26.75
N THR A 121 -13.00 -7.15 26.85
CA THR A 121 -11.62 -7.53 27.07
C THR A 121 -11.06 -6.68 28.21
N SER A 122 -10.17 -7.24 29.02
CA SER A 122 -9.56 -6.53 30.14
C SER A 122 -8.21 -5.92 29.73
N VAL A 123 -7.84 -4.84 30.39
CA VAL A 123 -6.51 -4.24 30.31
C VAL A 123 -5.76 -4.60 31.58
N ASN A 124 -4.64 -5.30 31.41
CA ASN A 124 -3.79 -5.77 32.49
C ASN A 124 -2.49 -4.97 32.58
N PHE A 125 -1.75 -5.16 33.68
CA PHE A 125 -0.46 -4.49 33.88
C PHE A 125 0.55 -4.76 32.76
N ARG A 126 0.54 -5.97 32.20
CA ARG A 126 1.37 -6.32 31.04
C ARG A 126 1.04 -5.44 29.82
N ASP A 127 -0.23 -5.21 29.54
CA ASP A 127 -0.66 -4.36 28.41
C ASP A 127 -0.14 -2.93 28.59
N ILE A 128 -0.19 -2.41 29.82
CA ILE A 128 0.37 -1.09 30.17
C ILE A 128 1.88 -1.08 29.98
N MET A 129 2.61 -2.10 30.45
CA MET A 129 4.06 -2.18 30.29
C MET A 129 4.48 -2.25 28.81
N VAL A 130 3.74 -2.99 27.98
CA VAL A 130 3.95 -3.05 26.53
C VAL A 130 3.66 -1.70 25.89
N ALA A 131 2.49 -1.11 26.17
CA ALA A 131 2.06 0.15 25.56
C ALA A 131 2.97 1.33 25.91
N THR A 132 3.54 1.32 27.12
CA THR A 132 4.50 2.34 27.59
C THR A 132 5.94 2.05 27.19
N GLY A 133 6.22 0.95 26.48
CA GLY A 133 7.57 0.57 26.06
C GLY A 133 8.48 0.08 27.19
N ARG A 134 7.94 -0.17 28.38
CA ARG A 134 8.68 -0.72 29.54
C ARG A 134 8.90 -2.23 29.45
N LEU A 135 8.18 -2.90 28.57
CA LEU A 135 8.36 -4.32 28.24
C LEU A 135 8.52 -4.47 26.72
N ASN A 136 9.61 -5.11 26.31
CA ASN A 136 9.89 -5.34 24.90
C ASN A 136 9.05 -6.49 24.37
N ALA A 137 8.27 -6.24 23.32
CA ALA A 137 7.44 -7.23 22.64
C ALA A 137 8.23 -8.50 22.25
N GLU A 138 9.49 -8.33 21.82
CA GLU A 138 10.40 -9.42 21.43
C GLU A 138 10.73 -10.39 22.57
N THR A 139 10.66 -9.94 23.83
CA THR A 139 10.89 -10.80 25.00
C THR A 139 9.70 -11.69 25.34
N ILE A 140 8.53 -11.40 24.77
CA ILE A 140 7.27 -12.06 25.15
C ILE A 140 6.91 -13.22 24.23
N ALA A 141 7.22 -13.12 22.94
CA ALA A 141 7.11 -14.24 22.00
C ALA A 141 8.09 -14.05 20.84
N PRO A 142 8.73 -15.13 20.33
CA PRO A 142 9.50 -15.03 19.10
C PRO A 142 8.58 -14.58 17.97
N TYR A 143 9.01 -13.54 17.26
CA TYR A 143 8.29 -12.85 16.19
C TYR A 143 7.61 -13.83 15.23
N LYS A 144 6.32 -14.12 15.44
CA LYS A 144 5.50 -14.84 14.47
C LYS A 144 4.99 -13.80 13.48
N ARG A 145 5.57 -13.84 12.28
CA ARG A 145 5.24 -12.98 11.14
C ARG A 145 3.71 -12.88 10.98
N GLY A 146 3.13 -11.73 11.32
CA GLY A 146 1.71 -11.43 11.09
C GLY A 146 0.83 -11.11 12.31
N ASN A 147 1.34 -11.23 13.55
CA ASN A 147 0.63 -10.78 14.76
C ASN A 147 1.48 -9.75 15.51
N ASP A 148 1.30 -8.47 15.16
CA ASP A 148 2.01 -7.34 15.79
C ASP A 148 1.31 -6.85 17.07
N CYS A 149 0.25 -7.53 17.51
CA CYS A 149 -0.52 -7.17 18.70
C CYS A 149 -0.08 -7.98 19.93
N PHE A 150 0.43 -7.28 20.93
CA PHE A 150 0.77 -7.86 22.23
C PHE A 150 -0.16 -7.37 23.35
N ILE A 151 -1.20 -6.62 23.01
CA ILE A 151 -2.18 -6.02 23.92
C ILE A 151 -3.45 -6.88 23.93
N GLY A 152 -3.96 -7.21 25.12
CA GLY A 152 -5.18 -7.99 25.29
C GLY A 152 -4.87 -9.47 25.48
N LEU A 153 -5.18 -9.97 26.68
CA LEU A 153 -4.96 -11.37 27.08
C LEU A 153 -6.23 -12.06 27.53
N GLU A 154 -7.22 -11.31 28.00
CA GLU A 154 -8.44 -11.87 28.58
C GLU A 154 -9.65 -11.33 27.82
N PHE A 155 -10.64 -12.20 27.67
CA PHE A 155 -11.87 -11.84 26.98
C PHE A 155 -13.07 -12.60 27.55
N VAL A 156 -14.23 -12.00 27.38
CA VAL A 156 -15.53 -12.66 27.55
C VAL A 156 -16.36 -12.42 26.30
N GLY A 157 -17.11 -13.43 25.89
CA GLY A 157 -17.85 -13.36 24.63
C GLY A 157 -18.71 -14.59 24.35
N PHE A 158 -19.01 -14.76 23.08
CA PHE A 158 -19.83 -15.87 22.58
C PHE A 158 -19.08 -16.66 21.53
N ASN A 159 -19.10 -17.99 21.61
CA ASN A 159 -18.68 -18.82 20.48
C ASN A 159 -19.71 -18.78 19.33
N THR A 160 -19.40 -19.49 18.25
CA THR A 160 -20.29 -19.73 17.11
C THR A 160 -21.64 -20.32 17.50
N HIS A 161 -21.70 -21.14 18.55
CA HIS A 161 -22.90 -21.76 19.10
C HIS A 161 -23.68 -20.86 20.08
N LYS A 162 -23.34 -19.56 20.17
CA LYS A 162 -23.97 -18.57 21.08
C LYS A 162 -23.84 -18.91 22.57
N GLN A 163 -22.91 -19.78 22.93
CA GLN A 163 -22.61 -20.07 24.33
C GLN A 163 -21.70 -18.99 24.90
N ARG A 164 -22.01 -18.54 26.11
CA ARG A 164 -21.19 -17.59 26.86
C ARG A 164 -19.91 -18.28 27.31
N LEU A 165 -18.79 -17.62 27.10
CA LEU A 165 -17.49 -18.12 27.53
C LEU A 165 -16.57 -16.97 27.95
N MET A 166 -15.61 -17.34 28.78
CA MET A 166 -14.46 -16.51 29.15
C MET A 166 -13.19 -17.26 28.80
N GLY A 167 -12.14 -16.53 28.43
CA GLY A 167 -10.90 -17.16 28.01
C GLY A 167 -9.69 -16.27 28.19
N LEU A 168 -8.54 -16.94 28.14
CA LEU A 168 -7.23 -16.32 28.03
C LEU A 168 -6.66 -16.64 26.65
N CYS A 169 -6.12 -15.63 25.98
CA CYS A 169 -5.33 -15.79 24.77
C CYS A 169 -3.87 -15.44 25.06
N SER A 170 -2.95 -16.03 24.30
CA SER A 170 -1.54 -15.65 24.39
C SER A 170 -1.31 -14.25 23.82
N HIS A 171 -2.08 -13.87 22.79
CA HIS A 171 -1.97 -12.62 22.02
C HIS A 171 -3.38 -12.13 21.66
N GLY A 172 -3.58 -10.81 21.59
CA GLY A 172 -4.86 -10.16 21.23
C GLY A 172 -5.07 -9.93 19.75
#